data_AF-A0A6B3AV13-F1
#
_entry.id   AF-A0A6B3AV13-F1
#
_cell.length_a   1.000
_cell.length_b   1.000
_cell.length_c   1.000
_cell.angle_alpha   90.00
_cell.angle_beta   90.00
_cell.angle_gamma   90.00
#
_symmetry.space_group_name_H-M   'P 1'
#
loop_
_entity.id
_entity.type
_entity.pdbx_description
1 polymer ?
#
loop_
_entity_poly.entity_id
_entity_poly.type
_entity_poly.pdbx_seq_one_letter_code
_entity_poly.pdbx_strand_id
1 'polypeptide(L)' 'APAAVRAATLAGYGARPCLRGLWLARCDTVLHLAEALAGRGTDPMPLLRVRLRRAWEAILLERVTDLRGPEDGA' A
#
# COMPACT_ATOMS: atom_id res chain seq x y z
N ALA A 1 -1.03 -1.17 3.36
CA ALA A 1 0.28 -1.27 4.04
C ALA A 1 0.85 -2.69 3.89
N PRO A 2 2.17 -2.91 3.94
CA PRO A 2 2.81 -4.23 3.75
C PRO A 2 2.31 -5.34 4.67
N ALA A 3 1.94 -5.02 5.91
CA ALA A 3 1.28 -5.99 6.81
C ALA A 3 -0.02 -6.55 6.23
N ALA A 4 -0.82 -5.73 5.54
CA ALA A 4 -2.04 -6.17 4.87
C ALA A 4 -1.72 -7.07 3.66
N VAL A 5 -0.62 -6.80 2.94
CA VAL A 5 -0.15 -7.68 1.85
C VAL A 5 0.30 -9.04 2.39
N ARG A 6 0.99 -9.07 3.53
CA ARG A 6 1.35 -10.33 4.22
C ARG A 6 0.10 -11.11 4.63
N ALA A 7 -0.87 -10.46 5.27
CA ALA A 7 -2.13 -11.09 5.68
C ALA A 7 -2.92 -11.62 4.47
N ALA A 8 -3.04 -10.82 3.40
CA ALA A 8 -3.71 -11.24 2.17
C ALA A 8 -2.98 -12.42 1.49
N THR A 9 -1.66 -12.43 1.51
CA THR A 9 -0.87 -13.56 1.01
C THR A 9 -1.13 -14.83 1.83
N LEU A 10 -1.14 -14.74 3.16
CA LEU A 10 -1.49 -15.86 4.05
C LEU A 10 -2.93 -16.34 3.84
N ALA A 11 -3.83 -15.46 3.41
CA ALA A 11 -5.20 -15.78 3.05
C ALA A 11 -5.37 -16.30 1.60
N GLY A 12 -4.28 -16.50 0.86
CA GLY A 12 -4.31 -17.08 -0.49
C GLY A 12 -4.61 -16.08 -1.62
N TYR A 13 -4.59 -14.77 -1.37
CA TYR A 13 -4.75 -13.78 -2.43
C TYR A 13 -3.51 -13.71 -3.35
N GLY A 14 -3.75 -13.55 -4.65
CA GLY A 14 -2.71 -13.37 -5.65
C GLY A 14 -1.93 -12.05 -5.50
N ALA A 15 -0.77 -11.96 -6.16
CA ALA A 15 0.11 -10.80 -6.13
C ALA A 15 -0.56 -9.50 -6.62
N ARG A 16 -1.23 -9.56 -7.78
CA ARG A 16 -1.86 -8.39 -8.44
C ARG A 16 -2.87 -7.65 -7.55
N PRO A 17 -3.89 -8.31 -6.94
CA PRO A 17 -4.80 -7.61 -6.03
C PRO A 17 -4.09 -7.08 -4.77
N CYS A 18 -3.09 -7.79 -4.25
CA CYS A 18 -2.30 -7.32 -3.11
C CYS A 18 -1.53 -6.02 -3.41
N LEU A 19 -0.85 -5.95 -4.55
CA LEU A 19 -0.12 -4.74 -4.96
C LEU A 19 -1.05 -3.58 -5.28
N ARG A 20 -2.20 -3.84 -5.90
CA ARG A 20 -3.23 -2.81 -6.14
C ARG A 20 -3.72 -2.22 -4.81
N GLY A 21 -4.01 -3.06 -3.83
CA GLY A 21 -4.39 -2.62 -2.49
C GLY A 21 -3.28 -1.83 -1.78
N LEU A 22 -2.02 -2.26 -1.93
CA LEU A 22 -0.88 -1.52 -1.38
C LEU A 22 -0.70 -0.15 -2.03
N TRP A 23 -0.84 -0.06 -3.35
CA TRP A 23 -0.75 1.19 -4.10
C TRP A 23 -1.83 2.18 -3.65
N LEU A 24 -3.09 1.73 -3.56
CA LEU A 24 -4.19 2.56 -3.05
C LEU A 24 -3.93 3.05 -1.63
N ALA A 25 -3.45 2.17 -0.74
CA ALA A 25 -3.12 2.57 0.63
C ALA A 25 -1.99 3.61 0.70
N ARG A 26 -1.02 3.58 -0.22
CA ARG A 26 0.03 4.61 -0.29
C ARG A 26 -0.53 5.94 -0.76
N CYS A 27 -1.34 5.94 -1.83
CA CYS A 27 -2.03 7.14 -2.32
C CYS A 27 -2.89 7.78 -1.21
N ASP A 28 -3.68 6.98 -0.51
CA ASP A 28 -4.53 7.42 0.59
C ASP A 28 -3.72 8.14 1.69
N THR A 29 -2.60 7.55 2.14
CA THR A 29 -1.74 8.21 3.15
C THR A 29 -1.14 9.53 2.67
N VAL A 30 -0.85 9.69 1.38
CA VAL A 30 -0.33 10.93 0.80
C VAL A 30 -1.42 11.99 0.72
N LEU A 31 -2.65 11.61 0.33
CA LEU A 31 -3.80 12.52 0.29
C LEU A 31 -4.11 13.06 1.68
N HIS A 32 -4.19 12.17 2.68
CA HIS A 32 -4.41 12.58 4.07
C HIS A 32 -3.30 13.51 4.60
N LEU A 33 -2.04 13.27 4.23
CA LEU A 33 -0.93 14.16 4.58
C LEU A 33 -1.06 15.52 3.89
N ALA A 34 -1.41 15.56 2.60
CA ALA A 34 -1.59 16.79 1.85
C ALA A 34 -2.71 17.66 2.43
N GLU A 35 -3.85 17.07 2.76
CA GLU A 35 -4.97 17.79 3.41
C GLU A 35 -4.55 18.38 4.75
N ALA A 36 -3.82 17.62 5.57
CA ALA A 36 -3.36 18.10 6.87
C ALA A 36 -2.29 19.21 6.75
N LEU A 37 -1.40 19.13 5.76
CA LEU A 37 -0.45 20.22 5.47
C LEU A 37 -1.15 21.49 4.94
N ALA A 38 -2.27 21.33 4.25
CA ALA A 38 -3.10 22.44 3.78
C ALA A 38 -4.03 23.02 4.87
N GLY A 39 -3.95 22.53 6.12
CA GLY A 39 -4.81 22.96 7.22
C GLY A 39 -6.27 22.50 7.09
N ARG A 40 -6.57 21.57 6.19
CA ARG A 40 -7.91 21.02 5.95
C ARG A 40 -8.11 19.62 6.55
N GLY A 41 -7.03 18.96 6.96
CA GLY A 41 -7.07 17.64 7.59
C GLY A 41 -7.40 17.69 9.08
N THR A 42 -8.15 16.70 9.55
CA THR A 42 -8.51 16.52 10.96
C THR A 42 -7.63 15.51 11.69
N ASP A 43 -6.86 14.71 10.95
CA ASP A 43 -5.96 13.69 11.50
C ASP A 43 -4.73 14.34 12.16
N PRO A 44 -4.33 13.90 13.37
CA PRO A 44 -3.13 14.40 14.02
C PRO A 44 -1.85 14.10 13.21
N MET A 45 -0.95 15.08 13.11
CA MET A 45 0.36 14.92 12.44
C MET A 45 1.16 13.67 12.87
N PRO A 46 1.27 13.34 14.17
CA PRO A 46 1.98 12.13 14.61
C PRO A 46 1.38 10.85 14.02
N LEU A 47 0.05 10.77 13.92
CA LEU A 47 -0.65 9.62 13.35
C LEU A 47 -0.37 9.49 11.86
N LEU A 48 -0.43 10.59 11.11
CA LEU A 48 -0.14 10.61 9.67
C LEU A 48 1.30 10.18 9.37
N ARG A 49 2.28 10.60 10.19
CA ARG A 49 3.68 10.17 10.06
C ARG A 49 3.84 8.66 10.29
N VAL A 50 3.11 8.09 11.25
CA VAL A 50 3.12 6.64 11.50
C VAL A 50 2.46 5.88 10.34
N ARG A 51 1.30 6.35 9.85
CA ARG A 51 0.60 5.74 8.71
C ARG A 51 1.47 5.76 7.45
N LEU A 52 2.10 6.90 7.15
CA LEU A 52 3.01 7.04 6.01
C LEU A 52 4.18 6.05 6.11
N ARG A 53 4.85 5.99 7.27
CA ARG A 53 5.98 5.07 7.49
C ARG A 53 5.58 3.63 7.27
N ARG A 54 4.44 3.21 7.83
CA ARG A 54 3.91 1.85 7.66
C ARG A 54 3.51 1.55 6.22
N ALA A 55 2.93 2.51 5.49
CA ALA A 55 2.53 2.29 4.09
C ALA A 55 3.72 2.17 3.13
N TRP A 56 4.83 2.84 3.46
CA TRP A 56 6.05 2.91 2.64
C TRP A 56 7.19 2.02 3.14
N GLU A 57 6.95 1.18 4.15
CA GLU A 57 7.86 0.09 4.51
C GLU A 57 8.22 -0.74 3.27
N ALA A 58 9.49 -1.16 3.22
CA ALA A 58 9.98 -2.03 2.16
C ALA A 58 9.17 -3.34 2.14
N ILE A 59 8.92 -3.84 0.93
CA ILE A 59 8.27 -5.13 0.71
C ILE A 59 9.24 -6.05 -0.01
N LEU A 60 9.22 -7.34 0.32
CA LEU A 60 9.96 -8.34 -0.45
C LEU A 60 9.38 -8.39 -1.87
N LEU A 61 10.26 -8.17 -2.84
CA LEU A 61 9.94 -8.09 -4.26
C LEU A 61 9.51 -9.42 -4.87
N GLU A 62 9.64 -10.53 -4.16
CA GLU A 62 9.26 -11.88 -4.64
C GLU A 62 7.78 -11.91 -5.10
N ARG A 63 6.92 -11.09 -4.50
CA ARG A 63 5.50 -10.93 -4.91
C ARG A 63 5.30 -10.00 -6.12
N VAL A 64 6.32 -9.22 -6.49
CA VAL A 64 6.32 -8.35 -7.68
C VAL A 64 6.82 -9.13 -8.90
N THR A 65 7.75 -10.07 -8.72
CA THR A 65 8.23 -10.94 -9.81
C THR A 65 7.15 -11.90 -10.33
N ASP A 66 6.17 -12.28 -9.50
CA ASP A 66 4.97 -13.02 -9.92
C ASP A 66 4.09 -12.26 -10.93
N LEU A 67 4.25 -10.93 -11.08
CA LEU A 67 3.51 -10.17 -12.10
C LEU A 67 4.08 -10.31 -13.51
N ARG A 68 5.29 -10.87 -13.68
CA ARG A 68 5.91 -11.03 -14.99
C ARG A 68 5.40 -12.25 -15.77
N GLY A 69 4.27 -12.85 -15.41
CA GLY A 69 3.57 -13.80 -16.27
C GLY A 69 2.09 -14.02 -15.89
N PRO A 70 1.24 -14.46 -16.83
CA PRO A 70 1.22 -14.18 -18.26
C PRO A 70 0.42 -12.90 -18.55
N GLU A 71 1.06 -11.95 -19.22
CA GLU A 71 0.35 -10.91 -19.99
C GLU A 71 0.30 -11.30 -21.48
N ASP A 72 0.52 -12.59 -21.78
CA ASP A 72 0.30 -13.23 -23.07
C ASP A 72 -0.78 -14.32 -22.91
N GLY A 73 -2.03 -13.98 -23.21
CA GLY A 73 -3.11 -14.95 -23.40
C GLY A 73 -4.32 -14.82 -22.48
N ALA A 74 -5.27 -13.97 -22.89
CA ALA A 74 -6.69 -14.31 -23.11
C ALA A 74 -7.38 -13.13 -23.80
#